data_AF-A0A9W4XD02-F1
#
_entry.id   AF-A0A9W4XD02-F1
#
_cell.length_a   1.000
_cell.length_b   1.000
_cell.length_c   1.000
_cell.angle_alpha   90.00
_cell.angle_beta   90.00
_cell.angle_gamma   90.00
#
_symmetry.space_group_name_H-M   'P 1'
#
loop_
_entity.id
_entity.type
_entity.pdbx_description
1 polymer ?
#
loop_
_entity_poly.entity_id
_entity_poly.type
_entity_poly.pdbx_seq_one_letter_code
_entity_poly.pdbx_strand_id
1 'polypeptide(L)'
;MSEEKEIAYLDVYIRFNDDQEKDYCFQVNTATKFKDLFAIFKTLPISLRPNVFYNSQPIGFKKSISPGYVTEDGNFLFDEDAMKKVEIIKSNDFLINNEVWPGQLILPIWQFNSFNFYSFISFLLVWLYTDLPDFISPTPGICLTNQITKLLAKIAIYFNQQKIAVNLLEDIENEVGLVPQSLFFVFHILKLLVIFVILWSGVFNPIKVLRLPGSIPKDINIAKEELVKLGWTGTRKATIEEYKEYYREFKINEHGGMIKAHQAGLFNTVKYLGAQLGESEGYNTPLIKENMNATIQNLIEKANEPDFKLKISYNYFQELGFIFAANAENKEGSELAELIKQYRRYGLLVSNNRLKQIVKAKKLQEYPQLKEDLEESKTEPKIEEVK
;
A
#
# COMPACT_ATOMS: atom_id res chain seq x y z
N MET A 1 20.26 -19.90 -35.57
CA MET A 1 19.23 -20.10 -34.54
C MET A 1 19.66 -19.32 -33.32
N SER A 2 19.06 -18.17 -33.07
CA SER A 2 19.26 -17.44 -31.82
C SER A 2 18.59 -18.23 -30.70
N GLU A 3 19.33 -18.61 -29.67
CA GLU A 3 18.75 -19.09 -28.41
C GLU A 3 17.73 -18.06 -27.94
N GLU A 4 16.43 -18.38 -28.03
CA GLU A 4 15.40 -17.61 -27.33
C GLU A 4 15.70 -17.73 -25.84
N LYS A 5 16.25 -16.65 -25.26
CA LYS A 5 16.47 -16.57 -23.82
C LYS A 5 15.12 -16.85 -23.14
N GLU A 6 15.06 -17.91 -22.37
CA GLU A 6 13.88 -18.30 -21.60
C GLU A 6 13.45 -17.12 -20.71
N ILE A 7 12.27 -16.57 -21.01
CA ILE A 7 11.73 -15.42 -20.29
C ILE A 7 11.08 -15.94 -19.00
N ALA A 8 11.83 -15.92 -17.91
CA ALA A 8 11.28 -16.20 -16.59
C ALA A 8 10.54 -14.97 -16.04
N TYR A 9 9.49 -15.23 -15.27
CA TYR A 9 8.67 -14.20 -14.61
C TYR A 9 8.88 -14.21 -13.10
N LEU A 10 8.72 -13.03 -12.51
CA LEU A 10 8.92 -12.73 -11.10
C LEU A 10 7.77 -11.85 -10.64
N ASP A 11 7.15 -12.17 -9.51
CA ASP A 11 6.20 -11.26 -8.86
C ASP A 11 6.98 -10.29 -7.94
N VAL A 12 6.65 -9.00 -8.02
CA VAL A 12 7.13 -7.92 -7.14
C VAL A 12 5.92 -7.13 -6.61
N TYR A 13 6.09 -6.41 -5.51
CA TYR A 13 5.00 -5.61 -4.94
C TYR A 13 5.36 -4.13 -5.01
N ILE A 14 4.37 -3.27 -5.29
CA ILE A 14 4.56 -1.83 -5.35
C ILE A 14 3.52 -1.16 -4.46
N ARG A 15 4.02 -0.36 -3.52
CA ARG A 15 3.22 0.55 -2.68
C ARG A 15 3.41 1.96 -3.19
N PHE A 16 2.33 2.56 -3.71
CA PHE A 16 2.41 3.82 -4.45
C PHE A 16 2.47 5.06 -3.55
N ASN A 17 1.60 5.08 -2.55
CA ASN A 17 1.50 6.05 -1.49
C ASN A 17 1.74 5.35 -0.15
N ASP A 18 1.94 6.10 0.94
CA ASP A 18 2.27 5.58 2.28
C ASP A 18 1.14 4.74 2.95
N ASP A 19 0.29 4.12 2.14
CA ASP A 19 -0.83 3.28 2.50
C ASP A 19 -0.42 1.81 2.54
N GLN A 20 -0.32 1.26 3.75
CA GLN A 20 0.12 -0.12 3.98
C GLN A 20 -0.87 -1.17 3.48
N GLU A 21 -2.14 -0.80 3.27
CA GLU A 21 -3.17 -1.71 2.78
C GLU A 21 -3.12 -1.88 1.26
N LYS A 22 -2.25 -1.13 0.56
CA LYS A 22 -2.22 -1.01 -0.90
C LYS A 22 -0.91 -1.46 -1.53
N ASP A 23 -0.49 -2.67 -1.17
CA ASP A 23 0.69 -3.33 -1.74
C ASP A 23 0.31 -4.15 -2.98
N TYR A 24 0.35 -3.54 -4.16
CA TYR A 24 -0.13 -4.17 -5.39
C TYR A 24 0.91 -5.11 -5.99
N CYS A 25 0.49 -6.30 -6.41
CA CYS A 25 1.35 -7.29 -7.03
C CYS A 25 1.47 -7.05 -8.55
N PHE A 26 2.71 -7.01 -9.01
CA PHE A 26 3.10 -6.88 -10.40
C PHE A 26 3.96 -8.06 -10.84
N GLN A 27 3.65 -8.63 -11.99
CA GLN A 27 4.46 -9.66 -12.63
C GLN A 27 5.43 -8.99 -13.61
N VAL A 28 6.72 -9.12 -13.35
CA VAL A 28 7.81 -8.60 -14.19
C VAL A 28 8.60 -9.76 -14.79
N ASN A 29 9.28 -9.54 -15.90
CA ASN A 29 10.17 -10.54 -16.48
C ASN A 29 11.63 -10.26 -16.10
N THR A 30 12.52 -11.22 -16.35
CA THR A 30 13.97 -11.10 -16.07
C THR A 30 14.67 -9.98 -16.84
N ALA A 31 14.06 -9.45 -17.90
CA ALA A 31 14.60 -8.34 -18.69
C ALA A 31 14.06 -6.96 -18.24
N THR A 32 13.10 -6.92 -17.31
CA THR A 32 12.43 -5.68 -16.89
C THR A 32 13.37 -4.83 -16.05
N LYS A 33 13.45 -3.54 -16.40
CA LYS A 33 14.25 -2.54 -15.67
C LYS A 33 13.35 -1.67 -14.80
N PHE A 34 13.94 -1.02 -13.79
CA PHE A 34 13.20 -0.07 -12.95
C PHE A 34 12.57 1.08 -13.75
N LYS A 35 13.21 1.54 -14.83
CA LYS A 35 12.65 2.58 -15.69
C LYS A 35 11.34 2.18 -16.37
N ASP A 36 11.12 0.89 -16.58
CA ASP A 36 9.92 0.40 -17.23
C ASP A 36 8.70 0.55 -16.30
N LEU A 37 8.93 0.54 -14.98
CA LEU A 37 7.90 0.80 -13.97
C LEU A 37 7.32 2.22 -14.05
N PHE A 38 8.01 3.19 -14.66
CA PHE A 38 7.44 4.52 -14.90
C PHE A 38 6.21 4.48 -15.81
N ALA A 39 6.05 3.43 -16.63
CA ALA A 39 4.86 3.24 -17.44
C ALA A 39 3.59 3.16 -16.58
N ILE A 40 3.67 2.61 -15.37
CA ILE A 40 2.53 2.51 -14.44
C ILE A 40 1.94 3.89 -14.16
N PHE A 41 2.79 4.89 -13.89
CA PHE A 41 2.37 6.26 -13.57
C PHE A 41 1.91 7.07 -14.79
N LYS A 42 2.18 6.58 -16.00
CA LYS A 42 1.72 7.20 -17.25
C LYS A 42 0.38 6.62 -17.71
N THR A 43 0.22 5.31 -17.57
CA THR A 43 -0.94 4.58 -18.08
C THR A 43 -2.12 4.61 -17.11
N LEU A 44 -1.87 4.54 -15.80
CA LEU A 44 -2.97 4.51 -14.83
C LEU A 44 -3.59 5.92 -14.65
N PRO A 45 -4.91 6.11 -14.90
CA PRO A 45 -5.61 7.38 -14.75
C PRO A 45 -5.96 7.66 -13.28
N ILE A 46 -5.14 7.17 -12.35
CA ILE A 46 -5.28 7.39 -10.91
C ILE A 46 -4.08 8.16 -10.36
N SER A 47 -4.35 9.02 -9.39
CA SER A 47 -3.29 9.79 -8.73
C SER A 47 -2.60 8.88 -7.73
N LEU A 48 -1.44 8.36 -8.11
CA LEU A 48 -0.63 7.46 -7.28
C LEU A 48 0.30 8.21 -6.32
N ARG A 49 0.48 9.52 -6.53
CA ARG A 49 1.28 10.40 -5.65
C ARG A 49 0.61 10.60 -4.29
N PRO A 50 1.39 10.85 -3.22
CA PRO A 50 0.84 11.02 -1.87
C PRO A 50 -0.17 12.16 -1.77
N ASN A 51 0.16 13.33 -2.32
CA ASN A 51 -0.74 14.48 -2.35
C ASN A 51 -0.44 15.40 -3.54
N VAL A 52 -1.19 16.50 -3.67
CA VAL A 52 -1.09 17.42 -4.82
C VAL A 52 0.23 18.17 -4.93
N PHE A 53 0.99 18.25 -3.84
CA PHE A 53 2.25 18.97 -3.74
C PHE A 53 3.46 18.14 -4.18
N TYR A 54 3.26 16.88 -4.56
CA TYR A 54 4.29 16.08 -5.21
C TYR A 54 4.14 16.13 -6.73
N ASN A 55 5.27 15.95 -7.43
CA ASN A 55 5.27 15.75 -8.88
C ASN A 55 4.39 14.55 -9.27
N SER A 56 3.82 14.57 -10.48
CA SER A 56 2.91 13.53 -10.96
C SER A 56 3.60 12.18 -11.18
N GLN A 57 4.91 12.20 -11.42
CA GLN A 57 5.75 11.02 -11.56
C GLN A 57 6.83 11.02 -10.48
N PRO A 58 7.23 9.83 -9.99
CA PRO A 58 8.38 9.71 -9.11
C PRO A 58 9.68 9.97 -9.87
N ILE A 59 10.76 10.20 -9.14
CA ILE A 59 12.11 10.43 -9.70
C ILE A 59 12.97 9.15 -9.74
N GLY A 60 12.53 8.11 -9.02
CA GLY A 60 13.24 6.84 -8.91
C GLY A 60 12.50 5.88 -8.00
N PHE A 61 13.18 4.82 -7.61
CA PHE A 61 12.64 3.77 -6.77
C PHE A 61 13.59 3.43 -5.63
N LYS A 62 13.01 2.92 -4.54
CA LYS A 62 13.71 2.31 -3.42
C LYS A 62 13.04 0.96 -3.14
N LYS A 63 13.77 0.01 -2.59
CA LYS A 63 13.21 -1.28 -2.14
C LYS A 63 13.10 -1.29 -0.62
N SER A 64 12.08 -1.96 -0.10
CA SER A 64 11.99 -2.24 1.33
C SER A 64 13.01 -3.30 1.69
N ILE A 65 13.81 -3.02 2.72
CA ILE A 65 14.72 -4.00 3.33
C ILE A 65 14.27 -4.37 4.73
N SER A 66 13.01 -4.07 5.09
CA SER A 66 12.47 -4.53 6.37
C SER A 66 12.36 -6.05 6.37
N PRO A 67 12.73 -6.76 7.46
CA PRO A 67 12.71 -8.21 7.48
C PRO A 67 11.35 -8.82 7.14
N GLY A 68 10.26 -8.20 7.63
CA GLY A 68 8.90 -8.66 7.43
C GLY A 68 8.48 -9.75 8.42
N TYR A 69 7.52 -10.55 8.01
CA TYR A 69 6.91 -11.61 8.81
C TYR A 69 6.80 -12.88 8.00
N VAL A 70 7.18 -14.03 8.56
CA VAL A 70 7.02 -15.34 7.94
C VAL A 70 5.68 -15.95 8.37
N THR A 71 4.87 -16.33 7.40
CA THR A 71 3.60 -17.04 7.59
C THR A 71 3.82 -18.48 8.08
N GLU A 72 2.74 -19.14 8.52
CA GLU A 72 2.78 -20.51 9.02
C GLU A 72 3.33 -21.52 8.00
N ASP A 73 3.08 -21.26 6.72
CA ASP A 73 3.46 -22.11 5.60
C ASP A 73 4.69 -21.59 4.81
N GLY A 74 5.41 -20.60 5.36
CA GLY A 74 6.73 -20.20 4.86
C GLY A 74 6.75 -19.03 3.86
N ASN A 75 5.61 -18.43 3.52
CA ASN A 75 5.59 -17.17 2.76
C ASN A 75 5.95 -15.96 3.62
N PHE A 76 6.23 -14.84 2.96
CA PHE A 76 6.59 -13.58 3.60
C PHE A 76 5.52 -12.51 3.41
N LEU A 77 5.27 -11.74 4.46
CA LEU A 77 4.44 -10.54 4.50
C LEU A 77 5.31 -9.34 4.90
N PHE A 78 4.86 -8.14 4.53
CA PHE A 78 5.53 -6.90 4.91
C PHE A 78 5.09 -6.48 6.31
N ASP A 79 6.03 -5.98 7.09
CA ASP A 79 5.75 -5.39 8.40
C ASP A 79 5.48 -3.88 8.30
N GLU A 80 5.12 -3.26 9.43
CA GLU A 80 4.83 -1.82 9.50
C GLU A 80 6.06 -0.95 9.18
N ASP A 81 7.26 -1.48 9.36
CA ASP A 81 8.53 -0.79 9.13
C ASP A 81 9.01 -0.86 7.67
N ALA A 82 8.27 -1.56 6.80
CA ALA A 82 8.61 -1.75 5.38
C ALA A 82 8.89 -0.44 4.62
N MET A 83 8.30 0.67 5.07
CA MET A 83 8.55 1.99 4.49
C MET A 83 9.74 2.76 5.09
N LYS A 84 10.07 2.47 6.35
CA LYS A 84 11.14 3.15 7.09
C LYS A 84 12.49 2.55 6.77
N LYS A 85 12.57 1.21 6.68
CA LYS A 85 13.79 0.46 6.35
C LYS A 85 13.87 0.24 4.85
N VAL A 86 14.58 1.12 4.15
CA VAL A 86 14.61 1.15 2.68
C VAL A 86 16.03 1.35 2.15
N GLU A 87 16.27 0.81 0.96
CA GLU A 87 17.50 1.01 0.19
C GLU A 87 17.17 1.66 -1.16
N ILE A 88 17.85 2.76 -1.50
CA ILE A 88 17.65 3.47 -2.77
C ILE A 88 18.27 2.67 -3.90
N ILE A 89 17.50 2.49 -4.99
CA ILE A 89 18.03 1.89 -6.22
C ILE A 89 18.93 2.91 -6.91
N LYS A 90 20.21 2.55 -7.11
CA LYS A 90 21.22 3.48 -7.61
C LYS A 90 20.95 3.98 -9.03
N SER A 91 20.35 3.14 -9.87
CA SER A 91 20.03 3.48 -11.26
C SER A 91 18.73 2.82 -11.72
N ASN A 92 17.91 3.60 -12.42
CA ASN A 92 16.67 3.11 -13.03
C ASN A 92 16.93 2.16 -14.22
N ASP A 93 18.16 2.09 -14.75
CA ASP A 93 18.54 1.17 -15.83
C ASP A 93 18.88 -0.24 -15.34
N PHE A 94 18.96 -0.46 -14.03
CA PHE A 94 19.21 -1.78 -13.46
C PHE A 94 18.00 -2.70 -13.64
N LEU A 95 18.29 -3.99 -13.79
CA LEU A 95 17.28 -5.04 -13.88
C LEU A 95 16.70 -5.31 -12.50
N ILE A 96 15.38 -5.48 -12.44
CA ILE A 96 14.66 -5.68 -11.17
C ILE A 96 15.16 -6.95 -10.47
N ASN A 97 15.26 -8.07 -11.20
CA ASN A 97 15.68 -9.36 -10.66
C ASN A 97 17.11 -9.39 -10.07
N ASN A 98 17.96 -8.41 -10.38
CA ASN A 98 19.30 -8.31 -9.80
C ASN A 98 19.32 -7.52 -8.48
N GLU A 99 18.31 -6.68 -8.26
CA GLU A 99 18.28 -5.72 -7.15
C GLU A 99 17.24 -6.07 -6.09
N VAL A 100 16.25 -6.93 -6.40
CA VAL A 100 15.20 -7.32 -5.45
C VAL A 100 14.98 -8.83 -5.39
N TRP A 101 14.62 -9.32 -4.22
CA TRP A 101 14.14 -10.68 -4.02
C TRP A 101 12.74 -10.88 -4.63
N PRO A 102 12.38 -12.12 -4.99
CA PRO A 102 11.01 -12.47 -5.33
C PRO A 102 9.99 -12.03 -4.28
N GLY A 103 8.98 -11.30 -4.73
CA GLY A 103 7.92 -10.77 -3.88
C GLY A 103 8.33 -9.63 -2.96
N GLN A 104 9.50 -9.01 -3.13
CA GLN A 104 9.92 -7.87 -2.31
C GLN A 104 9.15 -6.59 -2.68
N LEU A 105 8.99 -5.70 -1.69
CA LEU A 105 8.29 -4.42 -1.85
C LEU A 105 9.20 -3.36 -2.49
N ILE A 106 8.69 -2.70 -3.52
CA ILE A 106 9.27 -1.54 -4.19
C ILE A 106 8.42 -0.31 -3.86
N LEU A 107 9.09 0.81 -3.62
CA LEU A 107 8.50 2.09 -3.25
C LEU A 107 8.99 3.16 -4.23
N PRO A 108 8.09 3.96 -4.83
CA PRO A 108 8.48 5.12 -5.61
C PRO A 108 9.10 6.21 -4.72
N ILE A 109 10.06 6.95 -5.26
CA ILE A 109 10.63 8.13 -4.62
C ILE A 109 9.94 9.36 -5.20
N TRP A 110 9.14 10.03 -4.38
CA TRP A 110 8.40 11.21 -4.77
C TRP A 110 9.21 12.48 -4.51
N GLN A 111 9.23 13.39 -5.49
CA GLN A 111 9.83 14.71 -5.33
C GLN A 111 8.76 15.73 -4.93
N PHE A 112 8.98 16.38 -3.79
CA PHE A 112 8.13 17.47 -3.33
C PHE A 112 8.32 18.69 -4.23
N ASN A 113 7.20 19.23 -4.70
CA ASN A 113 7.16 20.43 -5.52
C ASN A 113 6.94 21.65 -4.62
N SER A 114 8.04 22.18 -4.10
CA SER A 114 8.03 23.35 -3.21
C SER A 114 7.37 24.56 -3.88
N PHE A 115 7.55 24.74 -5.18
CA PHE A 115 6.93 25.84 -5.91
C PHE A 115 5.40 25.76 -5.86
N ASN A 116 4.81 24.59 -6.14
CA ASN A 116 3.36 24.39 -6.06
C ASN A 116 2.85 24.56 -4.63
N PHE A 117 3.57 24.03 -3.64
CA PHE A 117 3.21 24.17 -2.24
C PHE A 117 3.18 25.64 -1.81
N TYR A 118 4.27 26.38 -2.01
CA TYR A 118 4.34 27.78 -1.60
C TYR A 118 3.41 28.66 -2.44
N SER A 119 3.24 28.40 -3.73
CA SER A 119 2.26 29.12 -4.56
C SER A 119 0.84 28.91 -4.04
N PHE A 120 0.51 27.69 -3.61
CA PHE A 120 -0.79 27.39 -3.01
C PHE A 120 -0.97 28.07 -1.64
N ILE A 121 0.04 28.04 -0.78
CA ILE A 121 0.01 28.78 0.49
C ILE A 121 -0.13 30.28 0.24
N SER A 122 0.63 30.86 -0.69
CA SER A 122 0.51 32.26 -1.07
C SER A 122 -0.90 32.59 -1.58
N PHE A 123 -1.50 31.71 -2.39
CA PHE A 123 -2.89 31.87 -2.82
C PHE A 123 -3.87 31.90 -1.63
N LEU A 124 -3.75 30.96 -0.68
CA LEU A 124 -4.60 30.95 0.52
C LEU A 124 -4.37 32.20 1.39
N LEU A 125 -3.14 32.67 1.53
CA LEU A 125 -2.82 33.87 2.30
C LEU A 125 -3.36 35.14 1.63
N VAL A 126 -3.26 35.24 0.31
CA VAL A 126 -3.86 36.35 -0.45
C VAL A 126 -5.38 36.32 -0.32
N TRP A 127 -6.00 35.14 -0.37
CA TRP A 127 -7.44 35.01 -0.14
C TRP A 127 -7.82 35.39 1.30
N LEU A 128 -7.06 34.95 2.30
CA LEU A 128 -7.27 35.34 3.69
C LEU A 128 -7.10 36.85 3.88
N TYR A 129 -6.14 37.47 3.19
CA TYR A 129 -5.94 38.92 3.20
C TYR A 129 -7.15 39.66 2.64
N THR A 130 -7.76 39.18 1.54
CA THR A 130 -8.97 39.82 1.02
C THR A 130 -10.13 39.73 2.00
N ASP A 131 -10.19 38.68 2.81
CA ASP A 131 -11.26 38.43 3.77
C ASP A 131 -10.99 39.06 5.16
N LEU A 132 -9.94 39.89 5.32
CA LEU A 132 -9.66 40.58 6.59
C LEU A 132 -10.84 41.47 7.02
N PRO A 133 -11.14 41.56 8.33
CA PRO A 133 -12.11 42.51 8.85
C PRO A 133 -11.77 43.94 8.43
N ASP A 134 -12.78 44.75 8.08
CA ASP A 134 -12.57 46.08 7.51
C ASP A 134 -11.82 47.02 8.45
N PHE A 135 -11.97 46.84 9.77
CA PHE A 135 -11.26 47.63 10.78
C PHE A 135 -9.77 47.29 10.93
N ILE A 136 -9.31 46.16 10.36
CA ILE A 136 -7.90 45.72 10.35
C ILE A 136 -7.30 45.84 8.95
N SER A 137 -8.12 45.64 7.91
CA SER A 137 -7.67 45.61 6.53
C SER A 137 -7.05 46.94 6.11
N PRO A 138 -5.82 46.94 5.55
CA PRO A 138 -5.25 48.12 4.91
C PRO A 138 -6.05 48.57 3.66
N THR A 139 -6.88 47.68 3.11
CA THR A 139 -7.76 47.95 1.96
C THR A 139 -9.19 47.47 2.27
N PRO A 140 -9.95 48.21 3.10
CA PRO A 140 -11.31 47.83 3.48
C PRO A 140 -12.21 47.63 2.25
N GLY A 141 -13.10 46.64 2.30
CA GLY A 141 -14.04 46.34 1.22
C GLY A 141 -13.47 45.60 0.00
N ILE A 142 -12.21 45.15 0.02
CA ILE A 142 -11.61 44.33 -1.06
C ILE A 142 -12.05 42.86 -1.05
N CYS A 143 -12.81 42.43 -0.03
CA CYS A 143 -13.31 41.07 0.13
C CYS A 143 -13.83 40.47 -1.18
N LEU A 144 -13.35 39.27 -1.51
CA LEU A 144 -13.69 38.59 -2.76
C LEU A 144 -15.20 38.39 -2.88
N THR A 145 -15.87 38.13 -1.76
CA THR A 145 -17.33 38.04 -1.67
C THR A 145 -17.99 39.32 -2.16
N ASN A 146 -17.52 40.50 -1.71
CA ASN A 146 -18.06 41.79 -2.13
C ASN A 146 -17.84 42.04 -3.63
N GLN A 147 -16.70 41.62 -4.18
CA GLN A 147 -16.44 41.73 -5.61
C GLN A 147 -17.34 40.82 -6.45
N ILE A 148 -17.58 39.59 -5.97
CA ILE A 148 -18.52 38.66 -6.59
C ILE A 148 -19.95 39.20 -6.50
N THR A 149 -20.38 39.74 -5.37
CA THR A 149 -21.70 40.34 -5.20
C THR A 149 -21.88 41.55 -6.12
N LYS A 150 -20.87 42.42 -6.26
CA LYS A 150 -20.87 43.52 -7.24
C LYS A 150 -20.97 43.02 -8.69
N LEU A 151 -20.31 41.91 -9.02
CA LEU A 151 -20.42 41.28 -10.34
C LEU A 151 -21.82 40.70 -10.57
N LEU A 152 -22.39 40.00 -9.59
CA LEU A 152 -23.75 39.46 -9.65
C LEU A 152 -24.79 40.58 -9.78
N ALA A 153 -24.61 41.71 -9.10
CA ALA A 153 -25.46 42.89 -9.26
C ALA A 153 -25.41 43.42 -10.70
N LYS A 154 -24.21 43.50 -11.32
CA LYS A 154 -24.06 43.87 -12.74
C LYS A 154 -24.76 42.88 -13.68
N ILE A 155 -24.66 41.59 -13.41
CA ILE A 155 -25.34 40.54 -14.17
C ILE A 155 -26.87 40.65 -14.01
N ALA A 156 -27.36 40.90 -12.80
CA ALA A 156 -28.78 41.09 -12.54
C ALA A 156 -29.34 42.31 -13.29
N ILE A 157 -28.59 43.42 -13.35
CA ILE A 157 -28.94 44.59 -14.16
C ILE A 157 -29.02 44.22 -15.65
N TYR A 158 -28.06 43.44 -16.16
CA TYR A 158 -28.06 42.98 -17.55
C TYR A 158 -29.32 42.16 -17.90
N PHE A 159 -29.84 41.36 -16.96
CA PHE A 159 -31.09 40.61 -17.11
C PHE A 159 -32.35 41.37 -16.66
N ASN A 160 -32.29 42.70 -16.53
CA ASN A 160 -33.39 43.57 -16.10
C ASN A 160 -33.97 43.25 -14.70
N GLN A 161 -33.20 42.61 -13.83
CA GLN A 161 -33.57 42.31 -12.45
C GLN A 161 -33.08 43.40 -11.49
N GLN A 162 -33.58 44.63 -11.66
CA GLN A 162 -33.12 45.81 -10.91
C GLN A 162 -33.31 45.67 -9.39
N LYS A 163 -34.44 45.10 -8.95
CA LYS A 163 -34.72 44.89 -7.52
C LYS A 163 -33.71 43.96 -6.84
N ILE A 164 -33.27 42.91 -7.55
CA ILE A 164 -32.26 41.98 -7.05
C ILE A 164 -30.90 42.68 -6.95
N ALA A 165 -30.54 43.49 -7.95
CA ALA A 165 -29.29 44.22 -7.95
C ALA A 165 -29.20 45.24 -6.81
N VAL A 166 -30.29 45.97 -6.51
CA VAL A 166 -30.34 46.93 -5.39
C VAL A 166 -30.15 46.23 -4.06
N ASN A 167 -30.90 45.15 -3.80
CA ASN A 167 -30.77 44.38 -2.56
C ASN A 167 -29.33 43.85 -2.36
N LEU A 168 -28.71 43.34 -3.42
CA LEU A 168 -27.32 42.85 -3.37
C LEU A 168 -26.30 43.94 -3.05
N LEU A 169 -26.55 45.19 -3.43
CA LEU A 169 -25.66 46.32 -3.15
C LEU A 169 -25.90 46.89 -1.74
N GLU A 170 -27.16 46.99 -1.32
CA GLU A 170 -27.52 47.43 0.05
C GLU A 170 -26.90 46.50 1.11
N ASP A 171 -26.89 45.18 0.87
CA ASP A 171 -26.25 44.21 1.77
C ASP A 171 -24.74 44.40 1.92
N ILE A 172 -24.06 45.02 0.94
CA ILE A 172 -22.62 45.34 1.02
C ILE A 172 -22.39 46.66 1.75
N GLU A 173 -23.30 47.62 1.61
CA GLU A 173 -23.15 48.99 2.13
C GLU A 173 -23.51 49.12 3.61
N ASN A 174 -24.31 48.19 4.15
CA ASN A 174 -24.68 48.17 5.57
C ASN A 174 -23.46 47.90 6.48
N GLU A 175 -23.19 48.81 7.41
CA GLU A 175 -22.09 48.65 8.37
C GLU A 175 -22.32 47.46 9.31
N VAL A 176 -21.44 46.46 9.21
CA VAL A 176 -21.44 45.30 10.09
C VAL A 176 -20.62 45.60 11.34
N GLY A 177 -21.13 45.28 12.54
CA GLY A 177 -20.41 45.47 13.79
C GLY A 177 -19.10 44.65 13.90
N LEU A 178 -18.18 45.08 14.76
CA LEU A 178 -16.85 44.46 14.95
C LEU A 178 -16.89 42.97 15.31
N VAL A 179 -17.86 42.57 16.14
CA VAL A 179 -17.99 41.19 16.63
C VAL A 179 -18.39 40.22 15.51
N PRO A 180 -19.46 40.48 14.72
CA PRO A 180 -19.76 39.66 13.54
C PRO A 180 -18.61 39.58 12.53
N GLN A 181 -17.92 40.69 12.23
CA GLN A 181 -16.78 40.68 11.31
C GLN A 181 -15.65 39.75 11.80
N SER A 182 -15.36 39.80 13.11
CA SER A 182 -14.34 38.94 13.73
C SER A 182 -14.73 37.46 13.70
N LEU A 183 -16.00 37.14 14.00
CA LEU A 183 -16.52 35.77 13.94
C LEU A 183 -16.49 35.23 12.51
N PHE A 184 -16.90 36.04 11.54
CA PHE A 184 -16.84 35.67 10.13
C PHE A 184 -15.40 35.37 9.70
N PHE A 185 -14.44 36.22 10.06
CA PHE A 185 -13.03 35.98 9.75
C PHE A 185 -12.48 34.67 10.35
N VAL A 186 -12.88 34.30 11.57
CA VAL A 186 -12.51 33.00 12.17
C VAL A 186 -13.02 31.83 11.33
N PHE A 187 -14.25 31.90 10.81
CA PHE A 187 -14.76 30.88 9.87
C PHE A 187 -13.95 30.83 8.58
N HIS A 188 -13.47 31.97 8.08
CA HIS A 188 -12.59 32.00 6.91
C HIS A 188 -11.24 31.31 7.17
N ILE A 189 -10.62 31.52 8.33
CA ILE A 189 -9.40 30.79 8.72
C ILE A 189 -9.67 29.28 8.75
N LEU A 190 -10.75 28.86 9.42
CA LEU A 190 -11.10 27.44 9.53
C LEU A 190 -11.35 26.82 8.15
N LYS A 191 -12.08 27.51 7.28
CA LYS A 191 -12.33 27.10 5.89
C LYS A 191 -11.03 26.85 5.13
N LEU A 192 -10.08 27.80 5.17
CA LEU A 192 -8.80 27.65 4.46
C LEU A 192 -7.95 26.52 5.06
N LEU A 193 -7.98 26.34 6.38
CA LEU A 193 -7.33 25.22 7.05
C LEU A 193 -7.92 23.88 6.58
N VAL A 194 -9.24 23.76 6.51
CA VAL A 194 -9.92 22.56 6.00
C VAL A 194 -9.52 22.29 4.55
N ILE A 195 -9.53 23.30 3.67
CA ILE A 195 -9.09 23.16 2.27
C ILE A 195 -7.63 22.68 2.23
N PHE A 196 -6.75 23.29 3.03
CA PHE A 196 -5.35 22.90 3.11
C PHE A 196 -5.19 21.44 3.55
N VAL A 197 -5.85 21.03 4.64
CA VAL A 197 -5.78 19.66 5.18
C VAL A 197 -6.30 18.64 4.16
N ILE A 198 -7.40 18.93 3.47
CA ILE A 198 -7.96 18.06 2.43
C ILE A 198 -6.95 17.81 1.29
N LEU A 199 -6.25 18.87 0.86
CA LEU A 199 -5.27 18.76 -0.23
C LEU A 199 -3.93 18.17 0.23
N TRP A 200 -3.52 18.45 1.46
CA TRP A 200 -2.30 17.95 2.07
C TRP A 200 -2.38 16.46 2.41
N SER A 201 -3.52 16.02 2.95
CA SER A 201 -3.79 14.61 3.26
C SER A 201 -3.94 13.73 2.01
N GLY A 202 -4.15 14.33 0.84
CA GLY A 202 -4.34 13.59 -0.41
C GLY A 202 -5.72 12.93 -0.56
N VAL A 203 -6.65 13.17 0.37
CA VAL A 203 -8.04 12.66 0.31
C VAL A 203 -8.77 13.16 -0.94
N PHE A 204 -8.44 14.36 -1.41
CA PHE A 204 -9.03 14.94 -2.60
C PHE A 204 -7.95 15.49 -3.55
N ASN A 205 -8.06 15.16 -4.84
CA ASN A 205 -7.20 15.71 -5.89
C ASN A 205 -8.02 16.58 -6.87
N PRO A 206 -8.08 17.90 -6.69
CA PRO A 206 -8.89 18.83 -7.48
C PRO A 206 -8.47 18.89 -8.95
N ILE A 207 -7.22 18.53 -9.27
CA ILE A 207 -6.71 18.52 -10.65
C ILE A 207 -7.53 17.58 -11.53
N LYS A 208 -8.13 16.52 -10.95
CA LYS A 208 -9.06 15.63 -11.66
C LYS A 208 -10.44 16.23 -11.89
N VAL A 209 -10.94 17.05 -10.95
CA VAL A 209 -12.28 17.62 -11.01
C VAL A 209 -12.31 18.85 -11.92
N LEU A 210 -11.28 19.69 -11.84
CA LEU A 210 -11.20 20.97 -12.55
C LEU A 210 -10.63 20.86 -13.97
N ARG A 211 -10.19 19.67 -14.41
CA ARG A 211 -9.81 19.34 -15.80
C ARG A 211 -8.96 20.42 -16.48
N LEU A 212 -7.95 20.94 -15.77
CA LEU A 212 -7.07 21.99 -16.30
C LEU A 212 -6.28 21.47 -17.51
N PRO A 213 -5.96 22.32 -18.51
CA PRO A 213 -5.16 21.92 -19.67
C PRO A 213 -3.82 21.31 -19.23
N GLY A 214 -3.53 20.08 -19.67
CA GLY A 214 -2.39 19.26 -19.20
C GLY A 214 -2.74 18.18 -18.18
N SER A 215 -4.00 18.09 -17.73
CA SER A 215 -4.50 16.96 -16.92
C SER A 215 -4.87 15.75 -17.79
N ILE A 216 -4.79 14.56 -17.19
CA ILE A 216 -4.86 13.22 -17.79
C ILE A 216 -5.96 13.13 -18.86
N PRO A 217 -5.65 12.67 -20.10
CA PRO A 217 -6.61 12.67 -21.20
C PRO A 217 -7.90 11.89 -20.90
N LYS A 218 -8.98 12.40 -21.48
CA LYS A 218 -10.40 12.17 -21.19
C LYS A 218 -10.87 10.71 -21.39
N ASP A 219 -10.11 9.88 -22.11
CA ASP A 219 -10.57 8.61 -22.65
C ASP A 219 -9.54 7.48 -22.51
N ILE A 220 -8.80 7.40 -21.40
CA ILE A 220 -8.04 6.17 -21.10
C ILE A 220 -9.03 5.15 -20.53
N ASN A 221 -9.86 4.55 -21.40
CA ASN A 221 -10.38 3.22 -21.15
C ASN A 221 -9.17 2.30 -21.11
N ILE A 222 -8.56 2.15 -19.93
CA ILE A 222 -7.46 1.21 -19.77
C ILE A 222 -8.02 -0.17 -20.11
N ALA A 223 -7.59 -0.69 -21.25
CA ALA A 223 -7.97 -2.02 -21.64
C ALA A 223 -7.33 -3.02 -20.67
N LYS A 224 -7.97 -4.16 -20.41
CA LYS A 224 -7.41 -5.21 -19.54
C LYS A 224 -6.00 -5.61 -20.02
N GLU A 225 -5.80 -5.57 -21.33
CA GLU A 225 -4.54 -5.83 -22.03
C GLU A 225 -3.44 -4.84 -21.65
N GLU A 226 -3.76 -3.57 -21.40
CA GLU A 226 -2.78 -2.58 -20.95
C GLU A 226 -2.35 -2.84 -19.51
N LEU A 227 -3.29 -3.21 -18.63
CA LEU A 227 -2.97 -3.63 -17.26
C LEU A 227 -2.08 -4.87 -17.27
N VAL A 228 -2.39 -5.86 -18.12
CA VAL A 228 -1.58 -7.07 -18.29
C VAL A 228 -0.18 -6.72 -18.82
N LYS A 229 -0.06 -5.80 -19.79
CA LYS A 229 1.24 -5.32 -20.28
C LYS A 229 2.09 -4.62 -19.21
N LEU A 230 1.45 -3.94 -18.26
CA LEU A 230 2.12 -3.37 -17.09
C LEU A 230 2.52 -4.43 -16.06
N GLY A 231 2.08 -5.68 -16.21
CA GLY A 231 2.24 -6.75 -15.23
C GLY A 231 1.23 -6.70 -14.09
N TRP A 232 0.19 -5.86 -14.16
CA TRP A 232 -0.79 -5.71 -13.07
C TRP A 232 -1.60 -7.01 -12.89
N THR A 233 -1.50 -7.62 -11.70
CA THR A 233 -2.15 -8.91 -11.43
C THR A 233 -3.56 -8.79 -10.86
N GLY A 234 -3.97 -7.59 -10.44
CA GLY A 234 -5.25 -7.37 -9.75
C GLY A 234 -5.27 -7.85 -8.29
N THR A 235 -4.12 -8.27 -7.76
CA THR A 235 -4.01 -8.76 -6.38
C THR A 235 -3.15 -7.80 -5.56
N ARG A 236 -3.48 -7.67 -4.28
CA ARG A 236 -2.65 -6.99 -3.29
C ARG A 236 -2.12 -7.97 -2.26
N LYS A 237 -0.97 -7.67 -1.65
CA LYS A 237 -0.48 -8.38 -0.47
C LYS A 237 -1.44 -8.14 0.71
N ALA A 238 -1.60 -9.15 1.55
CA ALA A 238 -2.31 -8.99 2.81
C ALA A 238 -1.42 -8.35 3.88
N THR A 239 -2.03 -7.64 4.82
CA THR A 239 -1.36 -7.29 6.08
C THR A 239 -1.22 -8.53 6.97
N ILE A 240 -0.42 -8.43 8.03
CA ILE A 240 -0.22 -9.54 8.99
C ILE A 240 -1.55 -9.89 9.66
N GLU A 241 -2.37 -8.89 9.98
CA GLU A 241 -3.67 -9.03 10.62
C GLU A 241 -4.67 -9.73 9.69
N GLU A 242 -4.77 -9.28 8.44
CA GLU A 242 -5.63 -9.89 7.42
C GLU A 242 -5.26 -11.35 7.18
N TYR A 243 -3.96 -11.67 7.15
CA TYR A 243 -3.48 -13.04 7.02
C TYR A 243 -3.87 -13.89 8.23
N LYS A 244 -3.66 -13.39 9.46
CA LYS A 244 -3.97 -14.13 10.68
C LYS A 244 -5.46 -14.45 10.78
N GLU A 245 -6.32 -13.50 10.43
CA GLU A 245 -7.77 -13.70 10.40
C GLU A 245 -8.16 -14.75 9.36
N TYR A 246 -7.71 -14.56 8.11
CA TYR A 246 -8.04 -15.46 7.01
C TYR A 246 -7.53 -16.90 7.24
N TYR A 247 -6.30 -17.05 7.75
CA TYR A 247 -5.72 -18.36 8.01
C TYR A 247 -6.47 -19.13 9.12
N ARG A 248 -6.93 -18.42 10.17
CA ARG A 248 -7.77 -19.04 11.23
C ARG A 248 -9.07 -19.56 10.64
N GLU A 249 -9.76 -18.74 9.87
CA GLU A 249 -11.01 -19.13 9.23
C GLU A 249 -10.81 -20.32 8.28
N PHE A 250 -9.75 -20.28 7.46
CA PHE A 250 -9.37 -21.38 6.59
C PHE A 250 -9.19 -22.70 7.37
N LYS A 251 -8.41 -22.69 8.45
CA LYS A 251 -8.19 -23.90 9.27
C LYS A 251 -9.45 -24.37 10.01
N ILE A 252 -10.28 -23.46 10.51
CA ILE A 252 -11.57 -23.82 11.12
C ILE A 252 -12.47 -24.52 10.11
N ASN A 253 -12.51 -24.03 8.88
CA ASN A 253 -13.30 -24.61 7.81
C ASN A 253 -12.78 -25.99 7.38
N GLU A 254 -11.45 -26.22 7.38
CA GLU A 254 -10.86 -27.56 7.14
C GLU A 254 -11.33 -28.59 8.18
N HIS A 255 -11.56 -28.19 9.43
CA HIS A 255 -12.09 -29.07 10.48
C HIS A 255 -13.62 -29.24 10.44
N GLY A 256 -14.32 -28.58 9.52
CA GLY A 256 -15.77 -28.66 9.39
C GLY A 256 -16.53 -27.81 10.43
N GLY A 257 -15.91 -26.72 10.90
CA GLY A 257 -16.53 -25.71 11.75
C GLY A 257 -15.90 -25.56 13.14
N MET A 258 -16.31 -24.50 13.85
CA MET A 258 -15.71 -24.03 15.10
C MET A 258 -15.65 -25.11 16.20
N ILE A 259 -16.71 -25.90 16.36
CA ILE A 259 -16.83 -26.90 17.44
C ILE A 259 -15.81 -28.03 17.22
N LYS A 260 -15.71 -28.55 16.00
CA LYS A 260 -14.77 -29.62 15.65
C LYS A 260 -13.32 -29.13 15.72
N ALA A 261 -13.07 -27.89 15.30
CA ALA A 261 -11.77 -27.24 15.45
C ALA A 261 -11.35 -27.12 16.92
N HIS A 262 -12.29 -26.78 17.82
CA HIS A 262 -12.03 -26.72 19.25
C HIS A 262 -11.70 -28.09 19.83
N GLN A 263 -12.49 -29.11 19.51
CA GLN A 263 -12.24 -30.50 19.94
C GLN A 263 -10.90 -31.04 19.42
N ALA A 264 -10.43 -30.56 18.26
CA ALA A 264 -9.14 -30.91 17.69
C ALA A 264 -7.95 -30.12 18.27
N GLY A 265 -8.18 -29.22 19.25
CA GLY A 265 -7.13 -28.39 19.85
C GLY A 265 -6.56 -27.32 18.92
N LEU A 266 -7.25 -26.98 17.83
CA LEU A 266 -6.74 -26.03 16.81
C LEU A 266 -6.39 -24.68 17.44
N PHE A 267 -7.20 -24.18 18.37
CA PHE A 267 -7.02 -22.85 18.99
C PHE A 267 -5.69 -22.67 19.71
N ASN A 268 -5.13 -23.75 20.25
CA ASN A 268 -3.81 -23.72 20.90
C ASN A 268 -2.69 -23.52 19.88
N THR A 269 -2.88 -24.03 18.65
CA THR A 269 -1.89 -23.93 17.57
C THR A 269 -2.04 -22.64 16.75
N VAL A 270 -3.27 -22.15 16.51
CA VAL A 270 -3.52 -20.89 15.78
C VAL A 270 -3.36 -19.63 16.62
N LYS A 271 -3.04 -19.77 17.90
CA LYS A 271 -2.63 -18.66 18.77
C LYS A 271 -1.34 -18.01 18.26
N TYR A 272 -0.39 -18.84 17.83
CA TYR A 272 0.90 -18.42 17.31
C TYR A 272 0.95 -18.72 15.81
N LEU A 273 0.35 -17.87 14.99
CA LEU A 273 0.53 -17.97 13.55
C LEU A 273 1.82 -17.28 13.17
N GLY A 274 2.66 -17.95 12.37
CA GLY A 274 3.87 -17.37 11.80
C GLY A 274 4.84 -16.77 12.83
N ALA A 275 5.76 -15.94 12.36
CA ALA A 275 6.78 -15.29 13.19
C ALA A 275 7.27 -13.96 12.59
N GLN A 276 7.52 -12.96 13.43
CA GLN A 276 8.21 -11.73 13.07
C GLN A 276 9.69 -12.01 12.78
N LEU A 277 10.20 -11.42 11.70
CA LEU A 277 11.59 -11.54 11.30
C LEU A 277 12.41 -10.34 11.81
N GLY A 278 13.66 -10.62 12.16
CA GLY A 278 14.63 -9.67 12.68
C GLY A 278 15.72 -9.31 11.66
N GLU A 279 16.74 -8.59 12.12
CA GLU A 279 17.81 -8.15 11.24
C GLU A 279 18.58 -9.32 10.61
N SER A 280 18.90 -9.15 9.33
CA SER A 280 19.49 -10.15 8.44
C SER A 280 18.60 -11.36 8.12
N GLU A 281 17.28 -11.25 8.34
CA GLU A 281 16.29 -12.27 7.98
C GLU A 281 15.29 -11.75 6.94
N GLY A 282 14.55 -12.66 6.30
CA GLY A 282 13.50 -12.30 5.34
C GLY A 282 14.03 -11.38 4.25
N TYR A 283 13.27 -10.32 3.93
CA TYR A 283 13.67 -9.35 2.90
C TYR A 283 14.86 -8.47 3.29
N ASN A 284 15.34 -8.52 4.53
CA ASN A 284 16.59 -7.88 4.95
C ASN A 284 17.85 -8.71 4.59
N THR A 285 17.67 -9.93 4.07
CA THR A 285 18.79 -10.76 3.63
C THR A 285 19.55 -10.09 2.46
N PRO A 286 20.87 -9.86 2.56
CA PRO A 286 21.62 -9.24 1.47
C PRO A 286 21.65 -10.10 0.20
N LEU A 287 21.51 -9.46 -0.97
CA LEU A 287 21.63 -10.06 -2.30
C LEU A 287 23.11 -10.33 -2.66
N ILE A 288 23.76 -11.22 -1.91
CA ILE A 288 25.12 -11.71 -2.18
C ILE A 288 25.09 -13.15 -2.71
N LYS A 289 26.10 -13.54 -3.50
CA LYS A 289 26.19 -14.87 -4.13
C LYS A 289 26.00 -16.03 -3.15
N GLU A 290 26.54 -15.89 -1.93
CA GLU A 290 26.39 -16.90 -0.86
C GLU A 290 24.92 -17.12 -0.48
N ASN A 291 24.18 -16.04 -0.22
CA ASN A 291 22.76 -16.13 0.16
C ASN A 291 21.90 -16.58 -1.03
N MET A 292 22.17 -16.07 -2.23
CA MET A 292 21.42 -16.43 -3.45
C MET A 292 21.46 -17.94 -3.72
N ASN A 293 22.62 -18.56 -3.53
CA ASN A 293 22.88 -19.96 -3.86
C ASN A 293 22.66 -20.92 -2.69
N ALA A 294 22.27 -20.42 -1.50
CA ALA A 294 22.01 -21.28 -0.35
C ALA A 294 20.87 -22.26 -0.63
N THR A 295 21.07 -23.54 -0.33
CA THR A 295 20.09 -24.60 -0.56
C THR A 295 19.09 -24.67 0.60
N ILE A 296 17.92 -25.27 0.34
CA ILE A 296 16.92 -25.49 1.39
C ILE A 296 17.44 -26.42 2.49
N GLN A 297 18.30 -27.39 2.13
CA GLN A 297 18.88 -28.34 3.08
C GLN A 297 19.80 -27.63 4.09
N ASN A 298 20.63 -26.69 3.62
CA ASN A 298 21.48 -25.89 4.49
C ASN A 298 20.65 -25.04 5.48
N LEU A 299 19.47 -24.57 5.07
CA LEU A 299 18.56 -23.84 5.95
C LEU A 299 17.93 -24.74 7.00
N ILE A 300 17.56 -25.97 6.64
CA ILE A 300 17.01 -26.97 7.58
C ILE A 300 18.06 -27.36 8.62
N GLU A 301 19.32 -27.53 8.21
CA GLU A 301 20.42 -27.83 9.13
C GLU A 301 20.61 -26.72 10.15
N LYS A 302 20.68 -25.47 9.67
CA LYS A 302 20.78 -24.27 10.51
C LYS A 302 19.56 -24.03 11.39
N ALA A 303 18.38 -24.52 11.00
CA ALA A 303 17.15 -24.40 11.80
C ALA A 303 17.24 -25.11 13.16
N ASN A 304 18.21 -26.01 13.34
CA ASN A 304 18.45 -26.67 14.63
C ASN A 304 19.40 -25.88 15.54
N GLU A 305 20.00 -24.78 15.05
CA GLU A 305 20.91 -23.94 15.82
C GLU A 305 20.14 -22.95 16.71
N PRO A 306 20.63 -22.63 17.92
CA PRO A 306 19.94 -21.72 18.84
C PRO A 306 19.75 -20.30 18.27
N ASP A 307 20.73 -19.81 17.49
CA ASP A 307 20.72 -18.48 16.87
C ASP A 307 20.30 -18.52 15.39
N PHE A 308 19.46 -19.49 15.02
CA PHE A 308 18.94 -19.62 13.66
C PHE A 308 18.38 -18.30 13.13
N LYS A 309 18.81 -17.93 11.92
CA LYS A 309 18.28 -16.79 11.18
C LYS A 309 17.68 -17.24 9.85
N LEU A 310 16.42 -16.88 9.60
CA LEU A 310 15.74 -17.21 8.35
C LEU A 310 16.23 -16.31 7.21
N LYS A 311 17.37 -16.67 6.62
CA LYS A 311 17.91 -16.04 5.42
C LYS A 311 17.24 -16.61 4.17
N ILE A 312 16.70 -15.75 3.32
CA ILE A 312 16.06 -16.17 2.07
C ILE A 312 17.10 -16.44 0.96
N SER A 313 16.74 -17.34 0.05
CA SER A 313 17.54 -17.70 -1.13
C SER A 313 16.63 -17.99 -2.32
N TYR A 314 17.19 -18.08 -3.53
CA TYR A 314 16.39 -18.46 -4.70
C TYR A 314 15.83 -19.89 -4.59
N ASN A 315 16.58 -20.81 -3.97
CA ASN A 315 16.08 -22.16 -3.68
C ASN A 315 14.87 -22.14 -2.74
N TYR A 316 14.82 -21.21 -1.77
CA TYR A 316 13.65 -21.07 -0.90
C TYR A 316 12.39 -20.68 -1.69
N PHE A 317 12.50 -19.71 -2.60
CA PHE A 317 11.39 -19.31 -3.46
C PHE A 317 11.02 -20.38 -4.49
N GLN A 318 11.99 -21.16 -4.97
CA GLN A 318 11.73 -22.30 -5.83
C GLN A 318 10.95 -23.40 -5.10
N GLU A 319 11.28 -23.69 -3.84
CA GLU A 319 10.53 -24.64 -3.00
C GLU A 319 9.08 -24.19 -2.80
N LEU A 320 8.86 -22.89 -2.53
CA LEU A 320 7.51 -22.32 -2.46
C LEU A 320 6.75 -22.51 -3.78
N GLY A 321 7.41 -22.26 -4.92
CA GLY A 321 6.83 -22.46 -6.25
C GLY A 321 6.50 -23.91 -6.56
N PHE A 322 7.35 -24.86 -6.16
CA PHE A 322 7.12 -26.29 -6.32
C PHE A 322 5.88 -26.76 -5.53
N ILE A 323 5.75 -26.33 -4.28
CA ILE A 323 4.58 -26.67 -3.45
C ILE A 323 3.32 -26.02 -4.01
N PHE A 324 3.40 -24.78 -4.48
CA PHE A 324 2.28 -24.13 -5.15
C PHE A 324 1.82 -24.92 -6.38
N ALA A 325 2.77 -25.35 -7.24
CA ALA A 325 2.47 -26.14 -8.42
C ALA A 325 1.79 -27.47 -8.06
N ALA A 326 2.27 -28.17 -7.02
CA ALA A 326 1.64 -29.40 -6.53
C ALA A 326 0.20 -29.14 -6.02
N ASN A 327 -0.02 -28.04 -5.31
CA ASN A 327 -1.36 -27.64 -4.85
C ASN A 327 -2.31 -27.21 -5.99
N ALA A 328 -1.75 -26.93 -7.17
CA ALA A 328 -2.46 -26.46 -8.37
C ALA A 328 -2.67 -27.56 -9.43
N GLU A 329 -1.99 -28.71 -9.32
CA GLU A 329 -1.88 -29.74 -10.37
C GLU A 329 -3.22 -30.22 -10.95
N ASN A 330 -4.30 -30.19 -10.15
CA ASN A 330 -5.64 -30.64 -10.55
C ASN A 330 -6.70 -29.53 -10.54
N LYS A 331 -6.27 -28.26 -10.53
CA LYS A 331 -7.17 -27.11 -10.50
C LYS A 331 -7.18 -26.41 -11.85
N GLU A 332 -8.37 -26.12 -12.36
CA GLU A 332 -8.56 -25.41 -13.63
C GLU A 332 -9.55 -24.25 -13.49
N GLY A 333 -9.62 -23.40 -14.52
CA GLY A 333 -10.61 -22.33 -14.61
C GLY A 333 -10.60 -21.36 -13.41
N SER A 334 -11.77 -21.18 -12.79
CA SER A 334 -11.94 -20.24 -11.67
C SER A 334 -11.18 -20.65 -10.42
N GLU A 335 -11.09 -21.96 -10.13
CA GLU A 335 -10.42 -22.46 -8.92
C GLU A 335 -8.91 -22.19 -8.96
N LEU A 336 -8.29 -22.37 -10.13
CA LEU A 336 -6.88 -22.02 -10.33
C LEU A 336 -6.67 -20.52 -10.21
N ALA A 337 -7.56 -19.70 -10.79
CA ALA A 337 -7.47 -18.25 -10.71
C ALA A 337 -7.61 -17.73 -9.26
N GLU A 338 -8.49 -18.34 -8.46
CA GLU A 338 -8.64 -18.05 -7.04
C GLU A 338 -7.42 -18.49 -6.25
N LEU A 339 -6.88 -19.68 -6.52
CA LEU A 339 -5.65 -20.16 -5.87
C LEU A 339 -4.46 -19.23 -6.17
N ILE A 340 -4.30 -18.76 -7.41
CA ILE A 340 -3.25 -17.79 -7.79
C ILE A 340 -3.42 -16.48 -7.02
N LYS A 341 -4.65 -15.94 -6.96
CA LYS A 341 -4.94 -14.71 -6.20
C LYS A 341 -4.64 -14.88 -4.72
N GLN A 342 -5.06 -16.00 -4.14
CA GLN A 342 -4.80 -16.35 -2.75
C GLN A 342 -3.30 -16.47 -2.49
N TYR A 343 -2.55 -17.15 -3.37
CA TYR A 343 -1.10 -17.31 -3.23
C TYR A 343 -0.36 -15.97 -3.28
N ARG A 344 -0.75 -15.07 -4.19
CA ARG A 344 -0.19 -13.71 -4.25
C ARG A 344 -0.54 -12.90 -2.99
N ARG A 345 -1.78 -13.01 -2.50
CA ARG A 345 -2.25 -12.24 -1.34
C ARG A 345 -1.65 -12.72 -0.02
N TYR A 346 -1.74 -14.02 0.26
CA TYR A 346 -1.44 -14.64 1.55
C TYR A 346 -0.23 -15.59 1.51
N GLY A 347 0.05 -16.20 0.35
CA GLY A 347 1.02 -17.28 0.21
C GLY A 347 0.38 -18.66 0.20
N LEU A 348 1.18 -19.67 0.49
CA LEU A 348 0.74 -21.04 0.73
C LEU A 348 -0.13 -21.07 2.00
N LEU A 349 -1.14 -21.94 1.99
CA LEU A 349 -1.93 -22.31 3.18
C LEU A 349 -1.69 -23.77 3.59
N VAL A 350 -0.93 -24.48 2.76
CA VAL A 350 -0.54 -25.87 2.93
C VAL A 350 0.88 -26.01 2.40
N SER A 351 1.83 -26.17 3.32
CA SER A 351 3.24 -26.40 3.05
C SER A 351 3.69 -27.84 3.34
N ASN A 352 4.87 -28.18 2.84
CA ASN A 352 5.53 -29.46 3.12
C ASN A 352 6.27 -29.45 4.47
N ASN A 353 6.76 -30.62 4.89
CA ASN A 353 7.46 -30.77 6.17
C ASN A 353 8.75 -29.93 6.26
N ARG A 354 9.43 -29.67 5.14
CA ARG A 354 10.68 -28.90 5.10
C ARG A 354 10.44 -27.45 5.51
N LEU A 355 9.46 -26.78 4.89
CA LEU A 355 9.10 -25.41 5.26
C LEU A 355 8.53 -25.34 6.68
N LYS A 356 7.68 -26.30 7.07
CA LYS A 356 7.14 -26.37 8.44
C LYS A 356 8.25 -26.47 9.49
N GLN A 357 9.31 -27.23 9.24
CA GLN A 357 10.46 -27.32 10.15
C GLN A 357 11.16 -25.97 10.31
N ILE A 358 11.42 -25.29 9.19
CA ILE A 358 12.09 -23.98 9.17
C ILE A 358 11.24 -22.93 9.93
N VAL A 359 9.94 -22.85 9.61
CA VAL A 359 9.03 -21.90 10.27
C VAL A 359 8.89 -22.21 11.76
N LYS A 360 8.76 -23.50 12.11
CA LYS A 360 8.70 -23.92 13.52
C LYS A 360 9.94 -23.50 14.30
N ALA A 361 11.14 -23.67 13.74
CA ALA A 361 12.38 -23.21 14.38
C ALA A 361 12.34 -21.72 14.68
N LYS A 362 11.87 -20.91 13.71
CA LYS A 362 11.73 -19.45 13.90
C LYS A 362 10.70 -19.11 14.97
N LYS A 363 9.53 -19.76 14.95
CA LYS A 363 8.47 -19.56 15.94
C LYS A 363 8.91 -19.86 17.37
N LEU A 364 9.73 -20.90 17.55
CA LEU A 364 10.24 -21.28 18.86
C LEU A 364 11.23 -20.27 19.46
N GLN A 365 11.88 -19.45 18.62
CA GLN A 365 12.72 -18.35 19.09
C GLN A 365 11.90 -17.14 19.53
N GLU A 366 10.85 -16.80 18.78
CA GLU A 366 9.99 -15.64 19.08
C GLU A 366 9.02 -15.92 20.23
N TYR A 367 8.51 -17.15 20.30
CA TYR A 367 7.55 -17.60 21.30
C TYR A 367 8.11 -18.81 22.05
N PRO A 368 9.02 -18.62 23.04
CA PRO A 368 9.58 -19.74 23.82
C PRO A 368 8.50 -20.61 24.49
N GLN A 369 7.42 -19.98 24.97
CA GLN A 369 6.26 -20.63 25.58
C GLN A 369 5.51 -21.57 24.62
N LEU A 370 5.72 -21.46 23.31
CA LEU A 370 5.14 -22.39 22.34
C LEU A 370 5.62 -23.83 22.60
N LYS A 371 6.80 -24.04 23.19
CA LYS A 371 7.25 -25.40 23.56
C LYS A 371 6.35 -26.00 24.63
N GLU A 372 6.06 -25.22 25.66
CA GLU A 372 5.22 -25.62 26.79
C GLU A 372 3.78 -25.85 26.31
N ASP A 373 3.19 -24.90 25.58
CA ASP A 373 1.82 -25.01 25.04
C ASP A 373 1.66 -26.24 24.11
N LEU A 374 2.70 -26.60 23.33
CA LEU A 374 2.68 -27.79 22.46
C LEU A 374 2.82 -29.10 23.24
N GLU A 375 3.51 -29.11 24.37
CA GLU A 375 3.64 -30.28 25.23
C GLU A 375 2.35 -30.51 26.02
N GLU A 376 1.73 -29.45 26.56
CA GLU A 376 0.45 -29.51 27.27
C GLU A 376 -0.69 -30.04 26.39
N SER A 377 -0.74 -29.61 25.12
CA SER A 377 -1.76 -30.07 24.16
C SER A 377 -1.71 -31.58 23.85
N LYS A 378 -0.56 -32.25 24.07
CA LYS A 378 -0.43 -33.70 23.90
C LYS A 378 -0.94 -34.49 25.11
N THR A 379 -1.05 -33.84 26.26
CA THR A 379 -1.44 -34.45 27.53
C THR A 379 -2.92 -34.30 27.87
N GLU A 380 -3.68 -33.46 27.16
CA GLU A 380 -5.13 -33.40 27.35
C GLU A 380 -5.83 -34.67 26.79
N PRO A 381 -6.60 -35.41 27.60
CA PRO A 381 -7.27 -36.61 27.13
C PRO A 381 -8.39 -36.24 26.15
N LYS A 382 -8.43 -36.96 25.01
CA LYS A 382 -9.62 -36.99 24.13
C LYS A 382 -10.82 -37.38 24.97
N ILE A 383 -11.73 -36.44 25.20
CA ILE A 383 -13.00 -36.69 25.91
C ILE A 383 -13.70 -37.84 25.17
N GLU A 384 -13.85 -38.97 25.87
CA GLU A 384 -14.56 -40.14 25.38
C GLU A 384 -16.00 -39.75 24.99
N GLU A 385 -16.42 -40.16 23.81
CA GLU A 385 -17.81 -40.05 23.36
C GLU A 385 -18.72 -40.77 24.37
N VAL A 386 -19.53 -40.00 25.09
CA VAL A 386 -20.67 -40.55 25.85
C VAL A 386 -21.70 -41.01 24.82
N LYS A 387 -21.81 -42.34 24.67
CA LYS A 387 -22.81 -43.04 23.84
C LYS A 387 -24.24 -42.79 24.31
#